data_AF-A0A8J6GML6-F1
#
_entry.id   AF-A0A8J6GML6-F1
#
_cell.length_a   1.000
_cell.length_b   1.000
_cell.length_c   1.000
_cell.angle_alpha   90.00
_cell.angle_beta   90.00
_cell.angle_gamma   90.00
#
_symmetry.space_group_name_H-M   'P 1'
#
loop_
_entity.id
_entity.type
_entity.pdbx_description
1 polymer ?
#
loop_
_entity_poly.entity_id
_entity_poly.type
_entity_poly.pdbx_seq_one_letter_code
_entity_poly.pdbx_strand_id
1 'polypeptide(L)'
;MYLTEENNMIVYVEKEALEDPAIVSDENFGPVKKKFCTFREDYDDISNQIDFIICLGGDGTLLYASSLFQGSAPPVIAFHLGSLSFLTPLNFENFQSQVNQVIEGNAAVILRSRLKVRVVKEPRDKKRTIHNGLSENGLDTEGRRQAMQYQVLNEVVIDRGSSSYL
;
A
#
# COMPACT_ATOMS: atom_id res chain seq x y z
N MET A 1 5.51 -13.91 -19.27
CA MET A 1 6.27 -15.05 -18.72
C MET A 1 7.67 -14.66 -18.20
N TYR A 2 8.19 -13.47 -18.50
CA TYR A 2 9.54 -13.05 -18.12
C TYR A 2 9.95 -13.23 -16.64
N LEU A 3 9.18 -12.71 -15.67
CA LEU A 3 9.57 -12.81 -14.25
C LEU A 3 9.54 -14.26 -13.74
N THR A 4 8.44 -14.98 -14.00
CA THR A 4 8.23 -16.32 -13.47
C THR A 4 9.03 -17.41 -14.19
N GLU A 5 9.26 -17.26 -15.50
CA GLU A 5 9.87 -18.32 -16.31
C GLU A 5 11.32 -18.06 -16.67
N GLU A 6 11.66 -16.84 -17.10
CA GLU A 6 13.03 -16.53 -17.48
C GLU A 6 13.90 -16.21 -16.24
N ASN A 7 13.30 -15.63 -15.20
CA ASN A 7 14.01 -15.22 -13.97
C ASN A 7 13.68 -16.07 -12.75
N ASN A 8 12.81 -17.10 -12.90
CA ASN A 8 12.41 -18.02 -11.83
C ASN A 8 11.95 -17.31 -10.53
N MET A 9 11.22 -16.21 -10.68
CA MET A 9 10.77 -15.39 -9.57
C MET A 9 9.36 -15.76 -9.09
N ILE A 10 9.15 -15.62 -7.78
CA ILE A 10 7.81 -15.65 -7.19
C ILE A 10 7.16 -14.29 -7.44
N VAL A 11 5.95 -14.28 -8.00
CA VAL A 11 5.21 -13.06 -8.29
C VAL A 11 3.98 -13.00 -7.40
N TYR A 12 3.90 -11.93 -6.61
CA TYR A 12 2.74 -11.61 -5.79
C TYR A 12 1.86 -10.59 -6.51
N VAL A 13 0.55 -10.81 -6.48
CA VAL A 13 -0.46 -9.87 -6.97
C VAL A 13 -1.65 -9.86 -6.02
N GLU A 14 -2.37 -8.75 -5.97
CA GLU A 14 -3.63 -8.72 -5.25
C GLU A 14 -4.63 -9.70 -5.88
N LYS A 15 -5.40 -10.40 -5.04
CA LYS A 15 -6.36 -11.41 -5.50
C LYS A 15 -7.33 -10.85 -6.52
N GLU A 16 -7.84 -9.64 -6.28
CA GLU A 16 -8.83 -8.97 -7.12
C GLU A 16 -8.31 -8.68 -8.53
N ALA A 17 -7.01 -8.41 -8.69
CA ALA A 17 -6.39 -8.19 -10.00
C ALA A 17 -6.50 -9.43 -10.92
N LEU A 18 -6.58 -10.63 -10.35
CA LEU A 18 -6.76 -11.87 -11.10
C LEU A 18 -8.23 -12.24 -11.35
N GLU A 19 -9.16 -11.54 -10.72
CA GLU A 19 -10.60 -11.70 -10.91
C GLU A 19 -11.12 -10.80 -12.05
N ASP A 20 -10.28 -9.89 -12.58
CA ASP A 20 -10.61 -9.05 -13.73
C ASP A 20 -11.03 -9.89 -14.96
N PRO A 21 -12.16 -9.57 -15.62
CA PRO A 21 -12.66 -10.33 -16.77
C PRO A 21 -11.66 -10.47 -17.92
N ALA A 22 -10.82 -9.46 -18.18
CA ALA A 22 -9.80 -9.53 -19.23
C ALA A 22 -8.71 -10.55 -18.90
N ILE A 23 -8.39 -10.74 -17.61
CA ILE A 23 -7.44 -11.75 -17.15
C ILE A 23 -8.09 -13.14 -17.08
N VAL A 24 -9.34 -13.23 -16.60
CA VAL A 24 -10.06 -14.50 -16.44
C VAL A 24 -10.40 -15.14 -17.79
N SER A 25 -10.73 -14.33 -18.80
CA SER A 25 -11.09 -14.82 -20.14
C SER A 25 -9.90 -15.18 -21.02
N ASP A 26 -8.68 -14.80 -20.64
CA ASP A 26 -7.47 -15.11 -21.41
C ASP A 26 -6.95 -16.53 -21.10
N GLU A 27 -7.30 -17.48 -21.97
CA GLU A 27 -6.86 -18.88 -21.86
C GLU A 27 -5.32 -19.02 -21.98
N ASN A 28 -4.65 -18.14 -22.73
CA ASN A 28 -3.19 -18.17 -22.87
C ASN A 28 -2.50 -17.76 -21.58
N PHE A 29 -3.15 -16.90 -20.78
CA PHE A 29 -2.62 -16.45 -19.49
C PHE A 29 -2.93 -17.41 -18.34
N GLY A 30 -3.90 -18.30 -18.50
CA GLY A 30 -4.32 -19.28 -17.49
C GLY A 30 -3.18 -20.07 -16.81
N PRO A 31 -2.21 -20.64 -17.55
CA PRO A 31 -1.05 -21.32 -16.96
C PRO A 31 -0.15 -20.40 -16.12
N VAL A 32 0.01 -19.15 -16.53
CA VAL A 32 0.85 -18.16 -15.82
C VAL A 32 0.17 -17.73 -14.52
N LYS A 33 -1.14 -17.45 -14.58
CA LYS A 33 -1.97 -17.07 -13.42
C LYS A 33 -1.85 -18.09 -12.26
N LYS A 34 -1.76 -19.38 -12.57
CA LYS A 34 -1.62 -20.46 -11.56
C LYS A 34 -0.28 -20.44 -10.82
N LYS A 35 0.73 -19.73 -11.32
CA LYS A 35 2.06 -19.59 -10.70
C LYS A 35 2.13 -18.39 -9.74
N PHE A 36 1.13 -17.52 -9.71
CA PHE A 36 1.15 -16.33 -8.86
C PHE A 36 0.74 -16.65 -7.43
N CYS A 37 1.40 -15.97 -6.48
CA CYS A 37 0.94 -15.86 -5.11
C CYS A 37 -0.06 -14.71 -5.03
N THR A 38 -1.16 -14.90 -4.31
CA THR A 38 -2.16 -13.86 -4.11
C THR A 38 -2.21 -13.41 -2.66
N PHE A 39 -2.54 -12.14 -2.46
CA PHE A 39 -2.80 -11.56 -1.14
C PHE A 39 -4.06 -10.68 -1.19
N ARG A 40 -4.59 -10.34 -0.01
CA ARG A 40 -5.71 -9.41 0.19
C ARG A 40 -5.23 -8.26 1.08
N GLU A 41 -5.37 -7.02 0.61
CA GLU A 41 -4.83 -5.80 1.24
C GLU A 41 -5.09 -5.71 2.75
N ASP A 42 -6.34 -5.97 3.18
CA ASP A 42 -6.75 -5.79 4.59
C ASP A 42 -6.53 -7.02 5.49
N TYR A 43 -6.06 -8.15 4.95
CA TYR A 43 -6.02 -9.43 5.67
C TYR A 43 -4.64 -10.06 5.73
N ASP A 44 -3.86 -9.94 4.65
CA ASP A 44 -2.62 -10.67 4.49
C ASP A 44 -1.43 -9.70 4.58
N ASP A 45 -0.54 -9.89 5.56
CA ASP A 45 0.69 -9.08 5.68
C ASP A 45 1.81 -9.65 4.81
N ILE A 46 2.12 -8.93 3.73
CA ILE A 46 3.21 -9.27 2.79
C ILE A 46 4.49 -8.47 3.05
N SER A 47 4.52 -7.61 4.07
CA SER A 47 5.60 -6.60 4.24
C SER A 47 7.01 -7.20 4.30
N ASN A 48 7.14 -8.44 4.80
CA ASN A 48 8.40 -9.16 4.94
C ASN A 48 8.61 -10.28 3.89
N GLN A 49 7.76 -10.34 2.87
CA GLN A 49 7.80 -11.37 1.81
C GLN A 49 8.28 -10.82 0.46
N ILE A 50 8.39 -9.49 0.32
CA ILE A 50 8.61 -8.81 -0.96
C ILE A 50 10.01 -8.21 -1.03
N ASP A 51 10.79 -8.64 -2.02
CA ASP A 51 12.16 -8.17 -2.24
C ASP A 51 12.24 -6.90 -3.12
N PHE A 52 11.31 -6.74 -4.06
CA PHE A 52 11.09 -5.49 -4.82
C PHE A 52 9.66 -5.43 -5.37
N ILE A 53 9.25 -4.24 -5.81
CA ILE A 53 7.92 -3.96 -6.35
C ILE A 53 8.04 -3.49 -7.80
N ILE A 54 7.20 -4.01 -8.69
CA ILE A 54 6.98 -3.43 -10.03
C ILE A 54 5.61 -2.79 -10.07
N CYS A 55 5.58 -1.49 -10.33
CA CYS A 55 4.37 -0.72 -10.56
C CYS A 55 4.14 -0.57 -12.08
N LEU A 56 2.97 -0.97 -12.56
CA LEU A 56 2.55 -0.85 -13.95
C LEU A 56 1.37 0.13 -14.05
N GLY A 57 1.63 1.38 -14.44
CA GLY A 57 0.59 2.40 -14.57
C GLY A 57 1.03 3.79 -14.13
N GLY A 58 0.09 4.55 -13.55
CA GLY A 58 0.33 5.91 -13.09
C GLY A 58 0.72 6.00 -11.61
N ASP A 59 0.77 7.23 -11.11
CA ASP A 59 1.18 7.56 -9.74
C ASP A 59 0.40 6.82 -8.65
N GLY A 60 -0.88 6.50 -8.90
CA GLY A 60 -1.72 5.73 -7.97
C GLY A 60 -1.16 4.36 -7.62
N THR A 61 -0.43 3.71 -8.53
CA THR A 61 0.21 2.42 -8.26
C THR A 61 1.36 2.55 -7.25
N LEU A 62 2.08 3.67 -7.26
CA LEU A 62 3.12 3.95 -6.27
C LEU A 62 2.51 4.31 -4.90
N LEU A 63 1.39 5.04 -4.90
CA LEU A 63 0.66 5.35 -3.67
C LEU A 63 0.14 4.07 -2.99
N TYR A 64 -0.42 3.16 -3.79
CA TYR A 64 -0.85 1.84 -3.33
C TYR A 64 0.34 1.01 -2.81
N ALA A 65 1.45 0.96 -3.55
CA ALA A 65 2.67 0.32 -3.04
C ALA A 65 3.11 0.93 -1.69
N SER A 66 3.01 2.24 -1.50
CA SER A 66 3.34 2.86 -0.22
C SER A 66 2.36 2.50 0.91
N SER A 67 1.08 2.24 0.63
CA SER A 67 0.10 1.87 1.67
C SER A 67 0.40 0.48 2.24
N LEU A 68 0.82 -0.46 1.39
CA LEU A 68 1.15 -1.84 1.79
C LEU A 68 2.36 -1.93 2.75
N PHE A 69 3.31 -0.98 2.68
CA PHE A 69 4.56 -1.04 3.46
C PHE A 69 4.66 0.11 4.47
N GLN A 70 4.02 -0.02 5.62
CA GLN A 70 4.06 0.98 6.71
C GLN A 70 5.41 1.04 7.47
N GLY A 71 6.35 0.15 7.14
CA GLY A 71 7.70 0.07 7.70
C GLY A 71 8.79 0.39 6.66
N SER A 72 9.77 -0.50 6.52
CA SER A 72 10.72 -0.44 5.39
C SER A 72 9.98 -0.78 4.09
N ALA A 73 10.23 -0.03 3.03
CA ALA A 73 9.68 -0.31 1.70
C ALA A 73 10.75 -0.96 0.82
N PRO A 74 10.44 -2.05 0.09
CA PRO A 74 11.33 -2.60 -0.93
C PRO A 74 11.61 -1.59 -2.06
N PRO A 75 12.69 -1.76 -2.83
CA PRO A 75 12.91 -0.99 -4.05
C PRO A 75 11.71 -1.06 -5.00
N VAL A 76 11.35 0.06 -5.62
CA VAL A 76 10.20 0.15 -6.53
C VAL A 76 10.63 0.52 -7.94
N ILE A 77 10.25 -0.30 -8.91
CA ILE A 77 10.43 -0.08 -10.35
C ILE A 77 9.08 0.35 -10.91
N ALA A 78 8.97 1.58 -11.41
CA ALA A 78 7.67 2.14 -11.77
C ALA A 78 7.61 2.53 -13.25
N PHE A 79 6.82 1.76 -14.02
CA PHE A 79 6.61 1.95 -15.45
C PHE A 79 5.30 2.68 -15.74
N HIS A 80 5.35 3.69 -16.60
CA HIS A 80 4.14 4.28 -17.18
C HIS A 80 3.66 3.45 -18.38
N LEU A 81 2.35 3.20 -18.47
CA LEU A 81 1.70 2.47 -19.58
C LEU A 81 0.93 3.40 -20.54
N GLY A 82 1.03 4.71 -20.32
CA GLY A 82 0.40 5.74 -21.12
C GLY A 82 1.19 7.03 -21.04
N SER A 83 0.53 8.13 -20.70
CA SER A 83 1.21 9.42 -20.47
C SER A 83 2.26 9.33 -19.36
N LEU A 84 3.38 10.03 -19.56
CA LEU A 84 4.42 10.17 -18.56
C LEU A 84 3.85 10.81 -17.29
N SER A 85 4.06 10.17 -16.15
CA SER A 85 3.64 10.66 -14.83
C SER A 85 4.86 11.06 -13.99
N PHE A 86 4.64 11.76 -12.87
CA PHE A 86 5.76 12.28 -12.07
C PHE A 86 6.47 11.18 -11.26
N LEU A 87 5.72 10.17 -10.80
CA LEU A 87 6.24 9.11 -9.94
C LEU A 87 6.63 7.84 -10.71
N THR A 88 6.14 7.66 -11.94
CA THR A 88 6.41 6.50 -12.83
C THR A 88 7.25 6.89 -14.06
N PRO A 89 8.57 7.11 -13.90
CA PRO A 89 9.40 7.71 -14.96
C PRO A 89 9.82 6.72 -16.07
N LEU A 90 9.63 5.41 -15.88
CA LEU A 90 10.19 4.40 -16.77
C LEU A 90 9.21 4.05 -17.89
N ASN A 91 9.68 4.04 -19.14
CA ASN A 91 8.90 3.51 -20.26
C ASN A 91 8.95 1.97 -20.23
N PHE A 92 7.80 1.33 -20.43
CA PHE A 92 7.65 -0.12 -20.46
C PHE A 92 8.28 -0.80 -21.68
N GLU A 93 8.51 -0.10 -22.80
CA GLU A 93 9.03 -0.69 -24.06
C GLU A 93 10.30 -1.54 -23.86
N ASN A 94 11.17 -1.17 -22.93
CA ASN A 94 12.41 -1.90 -22.59
C ASN A 94 12.42 -2.37 -21.12
N PHE A 95 11.30 -2.87 -20.61
CA PHE A 95 11.17 -3.26 -19.20
C PHE A 95 12.19 -4.32 -18.77
N GLN A 96 12.51 -5.29 -19.64
CA GLN A 96 13.42 -6.40 -19.31
C GLN A 96 14.82 -5.89 -18.92
N SER A 97 15.39 -4.97 -19.71
CA SER A 97 16.70 -4.39 -19.40
C SER A 97 16.68 -3.64 -18.07
N GLN A 98 15.60 -2.93 -17.76
CA GLN A 98 15.49 -2.13 -16.54
C GLN A 98 15.27 -3.02 -15.30
N VAL A 99 14.48 -4.09 -15.44
CA VAL A 99 14.30 -5.09 -14.39
C VAL A 99 15.63 -5.82 -14.12
N ASN A 100 16.35 -6.25 -15.15
CA ASN A 100 17.67 -6.87 -14.99
C ASN A 100 18.66 -5.96 -14.27
N GLN A 101 18.72 -4.67 -14.61
CA GLN A 101 19.59 -3.71 -13.91
C GLN A 101 19.31 -3.64 -12.41
N VAL A 102 18.04 -3.74 -12.01
CA VAL A 102 17.66 -3.74 -10.59
C VAL A 102 18.03 -5.07 -9.93
N ILE A 103 17.76 -6.20 -10.58
CA ILE A 103 18.12 -7.55 -10.08
C ILE A 103 19.64 -7.68 -9.88
N GLU A 104 20.43 -7.15 -10.82
CA GLU A 104 21.90 -7.17 -10.76
C GLU A 104 22.49 -6.15 -9.78
N GLY A 105 21.67 -5.29 -9.17
CA GLY A 105 22.13 -4.23 -8.26
C GLY A 105 22.77 -3.02 -8.95
N ASN A 106 22.63 -2.91 -10.27
CA ASN A 106 23.21 -1.85 -11.10
C ASN A 106 22.26 -0.66 -11.35
N ALA A 107 21.23 -0.51 -10.51
CA ALA A 107 20.23 0.54 -10.66
C ALA A 107 20.52 1.76 -9.76
N ALA A 108 20.39 2.96 -10.34
CA ALA A 108 20.34 4.19 -9.55
C ALA A 108 19.02 4.27 -8.78
N VAL A 109 19.09 4.54 -7.48
CA VAL A 109 17.91 4.62 -6.60
C VAL A 109 17.68 6.06 -6.16
N ILE A 110 16.43 6.50 -6.21
CA ILE A 110 15.99 7.78 -5.64
C ILE A 110 15.20 7.48 -4.37
N LEU A 111 15.72 7.94 -3.22
CA LEU A 111 15.00 7.84 -1.95
C LEU A 111 13.95 8.94 -1.86
N ARG A 112 12.67 8.55 -1.88
CA ARG A 112 11.54 9.45 -1.65
C ARG A 112 11.15 9.41 -0.17
N SER A 113 11.16 10.57 0.47
CA SER A 113 10.75 10.69 1.87
C SER A 113 9.25 10.46 2.03
N ARG A 114 8.84 9.91 3.18
CA ARG A 114 7.44 9.76 3.57
C ARG A 114 7.16 10.52 4.85
N LEU A 115 5.94 11.02 4.99
CA LEU A 115 5.45 11.65 6.20
C LEU A 115 5.07 10.57 7.22
N LYS A 116 5.66 10.64 8.41
CA LYS A 116 5.22 9.85 9.56
C LYS A 116 4.11 10.59 10.28
N VAL A 117 2.90 10.07 10.21
CA VAL A 117 1.71 10.67 10.83
C VAL A 117 1.28 9.87 12.04
N ARG A 118 1.04 10.56 13.16
CA ARG A 118 0.51 9.95 14.37
C ARG A 118 -0.80 10.63 14.75
N VAL A 119 -1.90 9.89 14.68
CA VAL A 119 -3.24 10.37 15.04
C VAL A 119 -3.51 9.94 16.47
N VAL A 120 -3.65 10.90 17.38
CA VAL A 120 -3.98 10.65 18.79
C VAL A 120 -5.43 11.07 19.02
N LYS A 121 -6.31 10.12 19.28
CA LYS A 121 -7.71 10.40 19.62
C LYS A 121 -7.87 10.41 21.13
N GLU A 122 -8.24 11.57 21.68
CA GLU A 122 -8.65 11.63 23.08
C GLU A 122 -9.98 10.89 23.23
N PRO A 123 -10.13 10.06 24.29
CA PRO A 123 -11.43 9.53 24.64
C PRO A 123 -12.36 10.72 24.89
N ARG A 124 -13.41 10.86 24.08
CA ARG A 124 -14.51 11.74 24.48
C ARG A 124 -15.16 11.04 25.66
N ASP A 125 -14.91 11.52 26.87
CA ASP A 125 -15.75 11.19 28.00
C ASP A 125 -17.18 11.49 27.58
N LYS A 126 -17.98 10.44 27.36
CA LYS A 126 -19.42 10.59 27.39
C LYS A 126 -19.67 11.22 28.76
N LYS A 127 -20.01 12.51 28.81
CA LYS A 127 -20.58 13.12 30.01
C LYS A 127 -21.69 12.18 30.44
N ARG A 128 -21.43 11.32 31.43
CA ARG A 128 -22.47 10.56 32.12
C ARG A 128 -23.35 11.66 32.68
N THR A 129 -24.53 11.85 32.12
CA THR A 129 -25.57 12.66 32.74
C THR A 129 -25.76 12.04 34.12
N ILE A 130 -25.23 12.69 35.16
CA ILE A 130 -25.44 12.29 36.54
C ILE A 130 -26.90 12.60 36.81
N HIS A 131 -27.77 11.59 36.65
CA HIS A 131 -29.09 11.64 37.26
C HIS A 131 -28.89 11.17 38.71
N ASN A 132 -28.98 12.12 39.64
CA ASN A 132 -29.02 12.02 41.09
C ASN A 132 -28.74 10.65 41.75
N GLY A 133 -27.61 10.59 42.47
CA GLY A 133 -27.49 9.85 43.73
C GLY A 133 -26.75 8.51 43.66
N LEU A 134 -25.66 8.45 44.44
CA LEU A 134 -24.80 7.28 44.75
C LEU A 134 -23.62 7.05 43.80
N SER A 135 -22.47 7.56 44.24
CA SER A 135 -21.14 7.29 43.72
C SER A 135 -20.50 6.26 44.64
N GLU A 136 -20.22 5.06 44.13
CA GLU A 136 -19.23 4.14 44.72
C GLU A 136 -18.88 3.02 43.72
N ASN A 137 -17.76 3.21 43.04
CA ASN A 137 -16.62 2.28 43.02
C ASN A 137 -15.72 2.62 41.84
N GLY A 138 -14.50 3.01 42.17
CA GLY A 138 -13.43 3.25 41.23
C GLY A 138 -13.16 1.99 40.42
N LEU A 139 -13.26 2.14 39.11
CA LEU A 139 -12.45 1.37 38.18
C LEU A 139 -11.74 2.41 37.33
N ASP A 140 -10.44 2.56 37.53
CA ASP A 140 -9.54 3.26 36.65
C ASP A 140 -9.56 2.58 35.27
N THR A 141 -10.58 2.88 34.48
CA THR A 141 -10.48 2.79 33.03
C THR A 141 -9.63 3.97 32.60
N GLU A 142 -8.30 3.82 32.68
CA GLU A 142 -7.39 4.58 31.81
C GLU A 142 -7.92 4.40 30.39
N GLY A 143 -8.64 5.41 29.90
CA GLY A 143 -9.14 5.44 28.53
C GLY A 143 -7.93 5.32 27.62
N ARG A 144 -7.68 4.11 27.12
CA ARG A 144 -6.50 3.76 26.35
C ARG A 144 -6.42 4.74 25.19
N ARG A 145 -5.47 5.69 25.25
CA ARG A 145 -5.21 6.66 24.18
C ARG A 145 -4.93 5.85 22.92
N GLN A 146 -5.89 5.79 22.00
CA GLN A 146 -5.73 5.06 20.76
C GLN A 146 -4.92 5.96 19.83
N ALA A 147 -3.60 5.72 19.81
CA ALA A 147 -2.68 6.39 18.90
C ALA A 147 -2.43 5.47 17.70
N MET A 148 -2.82 5.90 16.51
CA MET A 148 -2.55 5.21 15.26
C MET A 148 -1.37 5.89 14.54
N GLN A 149 -0.58 5.12 13.80
CA GLN A 149 0.56 5.63 13.06
C GLN A 149 0.47 5.22 11.58
N TYR A 150 0.78 6.15 10.68
CA TYR A 150 0.74 5.98 9.23
C TYR A 150 2.03 6.52 8.59
N GLN A 151 2.47 5.88 7.51
CA GLN A 151 3.46 6.40 6.56
C GLN A 151 2.73 6.84 5.30
N VAL A 152 2.91 8.11 4.93
CA VAL A 152 2.18 8.71 3.80
C VAL A 152 3.17 9.28 2.79
N LEU A 153 2.99 8.93 1.51
CA LEU A 153 3.93 9.31 0.46
C LEU A 153 3.72 10.75 -0.04
N ASN A 154 2.50 11.12 -0.41
CA ASN A 154 2.24 12.43 -1.00
C ASN A 154 1.78 13.46 0.04
N GLU A 155 0.57 13.31 0.57
CA GLU A 155 -0.01 14.29 1.49
C GLU A 155 -0.95 13.68 2.53
N VAL A 156 -1.15 14.42 3.62
CA VAL A 156 -2.16 14.14 4.63
C VAL A 156 -3.15 15.29 4.62
N VAL A 157 -4.41 14.99 4.31
CA VAL A 157 -5.47 15.99 4.23
C VAL A 157 -6.23 16.02 5.56
N ILE A 158 -6.38 17.22 6.11
CA ILE A 158 -7.27 17.50 7.24
C ILE A 158 -8.30 18.51 6.74
N ASP A 159 -9.51 18.04 6.50
CA ASP A 159 -10.60 18.86 6.00
C ASP A 159 -11.82 18.82 6.93
N ARG A 160 -12.75 19.76 6.73
CA ARG A 160 -13.98 19.90 7.53
C ARG A 160 -15.03 18.81 7.22
N GLY A 161 -14.75 17.91 6.29
CA GLY A 161 -15.72 16.99 5.71
C GLY A 161 -16.94 17.74 5.18
N SER A 162 -18.11 17.22 5.50
CA SER A 162 -19.40 17.80 5.12
C SER A 162 -19.87 18.95 6.04
N SER A 163 -19.09 19.38 7.05
CA SER A 163 -19.50 20.42 7.99
C SER A 163 -19.69 21.78 7.32
N SER A 164 -20.87 22.39 7.43
CA SER A 164 -21.21 23.67 6.80
C SER A 164 -20.84 24.91 7.61
N TYR A 165 -20.22 24.77 8.78
CA TYR A 165 -19.97 25.88 9.72
C TYR A 165 -18.56 26.48 9.58
N LEU A 166 -18.49 27.82 9.51
CA LEU A 166 -17.33 28.68 9.82
C LEU A 166 -17.45 29.19 11.25
#